data_AF-M4C3C9-F1
#
_entry.id   AF-M4C3C9-F1
#
_cell.length_a   1.000
_cell.length_b   1.000
_cell.length_c   1.000
_cell.angle_alpha   90.00
_cell.angle_beta   90.00
_cell.angle_gamma   90.00
#
_symmetry.space_group_name_H-M   'P 1'
#
loop_
_entity.id
_entity.type
_entity.pdbx_description
1 polymer ?
#
loop_
_entity_poly.entity_id
_entity_poly.type
_entity_poly.pdbx_seq_one_letter_code
_entity_poly.pdbx_strand_id
1 'polypeptide(L)'
;MREELLRESKNSITKVAQKAKYLRLQLLEKHSFPLEACMNALEVITVESVQNFASSQLWAGKTGLASFVHGNTSHAVALELIANVEKQLQEVSVPLLVRDYPRRLISIIPQTPMGFLLKERSENKSETNTQVELYYQIGPLTLRTLAYADLLHQLMGEPLFDTLRTKQELGYDISCTVRVTNGILGFGVMVQSSLFGAEYISTCVDQFMVDFEEAIEVMANEHFQDHIQAQILLRLEPDHNLLEATQRYWYEISSHRFAFDMNAQLAKEMETLTQSEMAQLFREWILQNPKKLSVHVIGRGSTAEKAARQEHKGATKNELAELRALPRPIRICDLRLFKSELSSYPDPIDEINTVVADDQDKRLSL
;
A
#
# COMPACT_ATOMS: atom_id res chain seq x y z
N MET A 1 25.34 10.01 -13.78
CA MET A 1 24.72 8.84 -13.10
C MET A 1 24.76 8.93 -11.58
N ARG A 2 25.90 8.81 -10.87
CA ARG A 2 25.92 8.87 -9.38
C ARG A 2 25.28 10.14 -8.80
N GLU A 3 25.72 11.31 -9.28
CA GLU A 3 25.17 12.61 -8.83
C GLU A 3 23.69 12.77 -9.15
N GLU A 4 23.26 12.22 -10.29
CA GLU A 4 21.86 12.20 -10.72
C GLU A 4 21.01 11.31 -9.82
N LEU A 5 21.47 10.09 -9.50
CA LEU A 5 20.81 9.19 -8.55
C LEU A 5 20.72 9.80 -7.15
N LEU A 6 21.76 10.51 -6.69
CA LEU A 6 21.71 11.24 -5.42
C LEU A 6 20.66 12.35 -5.44
N ARG A 7 20.58 13.10 -6.55
CA ARG A 7 19.57 14.15 -6.75
C ARG A 7 18.16 13.57 -6.79
N GLU A 8 17.95 12.48 -7.52
CA GLU A 8 16.66 11.77 -7.60
C GLU A 8 16.25 11.18 -6.26
N SER A 9 17.19 10.57 -5.54
CA SER A 9 16.98 10.04 -4.19
C SER A 9 16.52 11.14 -3.24
N LYS A 10 17.23 12.29 -3.23
CA LYS A 10 16.81 13.48 -2.46
C LYS A 10 15.42 13.97 -2.88
N ASN A 11 15.12 13.89 -4.17
CA ASN A 11 13.85 14.36 -4.73
C ASN A 11 12.66 13.40 -4.48
N SER A 12 12.94 12.14 -4.13
CA SER A 12 11.92 11.08 -4.01
C SER A 12 10.92 11.33 -2.88
N ILE A 13 11.34 11.98 -1.79
CA ILE A 13 10.50 12.25 -0.61
C ILE A 13 10.21 13.75 -0.40
N THR A 14 10.52 14.60 -1.39
CA THR A 14 10.33 16.05 -1.27
C THR A 14 8.87 16.46 -1.19
N LYS A 15 7.99 15.67 -1.80
CA LYS A 15 6.53 15.84 -1.72
C LYS A 15 6.00 15.14 -0.47
N VAL A 16 5.17 15.81 0.30
CA VAL A 16 4.60 15.28 1.56
C VAL A 16 3.88 13.93 1.38
N ALA A 17 3.14 13.74 0.29
CA ALA A 17 2.46 12.47 -0.01
C ALA A 17 3.44 11.30 -0.26
N GLN A 18 4.55 11.56 -0.98
CA GLN A 18 5.56 10.53 -1.22
C GLN A 18 6.31 10.17 0.06
N LYS A 19 6.59 11.16 0.92
CA LYS A 19 7.17 10.91 2.24
C LYS A 19 6.23 10.09 3.13
N ALA A 20 4.92 10.37 3.12
CA ALA A 20 3.95 9.59 3.89
C ALA A 20 3.95 8.12 3.45
N LYS A 21 3.89 7.88 2.14
CA LYS A 21 4.02 6.53 1.55
C LYS A 21 5.33 5.86 1.96
N TYR A 22 6.46 6.55 1.85
CA TYR A 22 7.77 6.04 2.24
C TYR A 22 7.77 5.61 3.72
N LEU A 23 7.33 6.48 4.62
CA LEU A 23 7.30 6.20 6.05
C LEU A 23 6.42 5.00 6.40
N ARG A 24 5.23 4.89 5.78
CA ARG A 24 4.39 3.71 5.93
C ARG A 24 5.12 2.44 5.48
N LEU A 25 5.70 2.43 4.28
CA LEU A 25 6.38 1.24 3.75
C LEU A 25 7.61 0.87 4.59
N GLN A 26 8.33 1.86 5.12
CA GLN A 26 9.44 1.61 6.05
C GLN A 26 9.00 0.90 7.33
N LEU A 27 7.77 1.13 7.82
CA LEU A 27 7.20 0.36 8.93
C LEU A 27 6.76 -1.04 8.49
N LEU A 28 6.02 -1.12 7.38
CA LEU A 28 5.37 -2.34 6.91
C LEU A 28 6.35 -3.38 6.40
N GLU A 29 7.26 -3.04 5.50
CA GLU A 29 8.17 -4.01 4.88
C GLU A 29 9.30 -4.37 5.86
N LYS A 30 9.37 -5.59 6.39
CA LYS A 30 10.35 -5.96 7.43
C LYS A 30 11.78 -5.69 6.98
N HIS A 31 12.08 -6.02 5.73
CA HIS A 31 13.37 -5.77 5.08
C HIS A 31 13.24 -4.56 4.14
N SER A 32 13.54 -3.37 4.66
CA SER A 32 13.58 -2.14 3.88
C SER A 32 14.86 -1.37 4.16
N PHE A 33 15.41 -0.71 3.14
CA PHE A 33 16.56 0.17 3.28
C PHE A 33 16.07 1.61 3.49
N PRO A 34 16.49 2.29 4.56
CA PRO A 34 16.21 3.72 4.74
C PRO A 34 16.89 4.54 3.66
N LEU A 35 16.21 5.56 3.14
CA LEU A 35 16.73 6.43 2.09
C LEU A 35 18.09 7.06 2.45
N GLU A 36 18.24 7.50 3.70
CA GLU A 36 19.51 8.05 4.21
C GLU A 36 20.66 7.04 4.09
N ALA A 37 20.42 5.76 4.41
CA ALA A 37 21.45 4.73 4.28
C ALA A 37 21.81 4.49 2.80
N CYS A 38 20.82 4.48 1.90
CA CYS A 38 21.06 4.40 0.46
C CYS A 38 21.87 5.60 -0.04
N MET A 39 21.55 6.81 0.41
CA MET A 39 22.28 8.02 0.02
C MET A 39 23.72 8.01 0.54
N ASN A 40 23.93 7.65 1.80
CA ASN A 40 25.28 7.54 2.37
C ASN A 40 26.12 6.50 1.62
N ALA A 41 25.51 5.37 1.23
CA ALA A 41 26.18 4.36 0.40
C ALA A 41 26.53 4.90 -1.01
N LEU A 42 25.64 5.70 -1.61
CA LEU A 42 25.88 6.34 -2.91
C LEU A 42 26.98 7.41 -2.87
N GLU A 43 27.25 8.04 -1.73
CA GLU A 43 28.34 9.03 -1.62
C GLU A 43 29.73 8.41 -1.70
N VAL A 44 29.89 7.19 -1.18
CA VAL A 44 31.18 6.48 -1.14
C VAL A 44 31.41 5.52 -2.30
N ILE A 45 30.39 5.28 -3.14
CA ILE A 45 30.50 4.35 -4.28
C ILE A 45 31.49 4.87 -5.34
N THR A 46 32.31 3.97 -5.87
CA THR A 46 33.31 4.23 -6.91
C THR A 46 33.02 3.42 -8.17
N VAL A 47 33.65 3.78 -9.29
CA VAL A 47 33.56 2.98 -10.52
C VAL A 47 34.14 1.58 -10.28
N GLU A 48 35.26 1.51 -9.59
CA GLU A 48 35.90 0.24 -9.22
C GLU A 48 34.98 -0.63 -8.35
N SER A 49 34.27 -0.06 -7.37
CA SER A 49 33.35 -0.85 -6.55
C SER A 49 32.19 -1.42 -7.37
N VAL A 50 31.68 -0.67 -8.36
CA VAL A 50 30.62 -1.15 -9.26
C VAL A 50 31.16 -2.25 -10.20
N GLN A 51 32.36 -2.09 -10.74
CA GLN A 51 33.02 -3.09 -11.57
C GLN A 51 33.29 -4.39 -10.79
N ASN A 52 33.78 -4.26 -9.56
CA ASN A 52 34.01 -5.40 -8.66
C ASN A 52 32.68 -6.08 -8.30
N PHE A 53 31.63 -5.32 -8.01
CA PHE A 53 30.30 -5.88 -7.77
C PHE A 53 29.80 -6.67 -8.97
N ALA A 54 29.84 -6.10 -10.18
CA ALA A 54 29.37 -6.75 -11.40
C ALA A 54 30.16 -8.01 -11.77
N SER A 55 31.48 -8.00 -11.56
CA SER A 55 32.37 -9.11 -11.94
C SER A 55 32.45 -10.23 -10.90
N SER A 56 32.22 -9.95 -9.61
CA SER A 56 32.49 -10.92 -8.54
C SER A 56 31.34 -11.15 -7.56
N GLN A 57 30.36 -10.25 -7.44
CA GLN A 57 29.32 -10.35 -6.41
C GLN A 57 27.91 -10.52 -6.98
N LEU A 58 27.58 -9.81 -8.06
CA LEU A 58 26.23 -9.79 -8.65
C LEU A 58 25.72 -11.21 -8.95
N TRP A 59 26.57 -12.05 -9.52
CA TRP A 59 26.22 -13.41 -9.95
C TRP A 59 26.61 -14.50 -8.94
N ALA A 60 27.32 -14.14 -7.87
CA ALA A 60 27.78 -15.08 -6.84
C ALA A 60 26.61 -15.64 -6.00
N GLY A 61 25.47 -14.97 -6.01
CA GLY A 61 24.22 -15.47 -5.43
C GLY A 61 23.56 -16.56 -6.28
N LYS A 62 22.31 -16.85 -5.95
CA LYS A 62 21.43 -17.68 -6.77
C LYS A 62 20.54 -16.81 -7.65
N THR A 63 20.32 -17.20 -8.90
CA THR A 63 19.51 -16.43 -9.87
C THR A 63 18.26 -17.20 -10.28
N GLY A 64 17.10 -16.55 -10.20
CA GLY A 64 15.85 -17.06 -10.75
C GLY A 64 15.46 -16.29 -12.01
N LEU A 65 15.01 -17.00 -13.04
CA LEU A 65 14.47 -16.40 -14.26
C LEU A 65 12.96 -16.61 -14.29
N ALA A 66 12.19 -15.53 -14.15
CA ALA A 66 10.77 -15.52 -14.49
C ALA A 66 10.63 -14.94 -15.90
N SER A 67 10.06 -15.70 -16.83
CA SER A 67 9.87 -15.29 -18.22
C SER A 67 8.39 -15.32 -18.60
N PHE A 68 7.98 -14.33 -19.37
CA PHE A 68 6.63 -14.22 -19.90
C PHE A 68 6.70 -13.69 -21.33
N VAL A 69 6.08 -14.41 -22.26
CA VAL A 69 6.05 -14.05 -23.67
C VAL A 69 4.60 -13.97 -24.10
N HIS A 70 4.19 -12.82 -24.63
CA HIS A 70 2.81 -12.53 -24.98
C HIS A 70 2.75 -11.67 -26.24
N GLY A 71 1.93 -12.07 -27.21
CA GLY A 71 1.76 -11.36 -28.48
C GLY A 71 1.98 -12.26 -29.70
N ASN A 72 2.36 -11.64 -30.83
CA ASN A 72 2.52 -12.31 -32.12
C ASN A 72 3.84 -13.09 -32.20
N THR A 73 3.92 -14.23 -31.52
CA THR A 73 5.05 -15.15 -31.59
C THR A 73 4.58 -16.59 -31.45
N SER A 74 5.35 -17.52 -31.99
CA SER A 74 5.06 -18.95 -31.85
C SER A 74 5.62 -19.49 -30.53
N HIS A 75 5.01 -20.57 -30.03
CA HIS A 75 5.51 -21.28 -28.86
C HIS A 75 6.98 -21.73 -29.03
N ALA A 76 7.35 -22.18 -30.24
CA ALA A 76 8.72 -22.60 -30.52
C ALA A 76 9.73 -21.46 -30.39
N VAL A 77 9.43 -20.30 -30.97
CA VAL A 77 10.28 -19.10 -30.88
C VAL A 77 10.36 -18.60 -29.44
N ALA A 78 9.25 -18.62 -28.69
CA ALA A 78 9.24 -18.22 -27.28
C ALA A 78 10.16 -19.12 -26.43
N LEU A 79 10.08 -20.44 -26.62
CA LEU A 79 10.96 -21.39 -25.92
C LEU A 79 12.43 -21.19 -26.27
N GLU A 80 12.75 -20.97 -27.55
CA GLU A 80 14.11 -20.72 -28.00
C GLU A 80 14.69 -19.46 -27.35
N LEU A 81 13.92 -18.36 -27.29
CA LEU A 81 14.33 -17.11 -26.64
C LEU A 81 14.62 -17.31 -25.15
N ILE A 82 13.71 -18.00 -24.43
CA ILE A 82 13.87 -18.25 -23.00
C ILE A 82 15.08 -19.16 -22.74
N ALA A 83 15.22 -20.24 -23.51
CA ALA A 83 16.34 -21.19 -23.37
C ALA A 83 17.69 -20.51 -23.62
N ASN A 84 17.77 -19.58 -24.58
CA ASN A 84 18.99 -18.82 -24.85
C ASN A 84 19.40 -17.95 -23.65
N VAL A 85 18.45 -17.26 -23.01
CA VAL A 85 18.71 -16.45 -21.81
C VAL A 85 19.07 -17.35 -20.62
N GLU A 86 18.31 -18.43 -20.42
CA GLU A 86 18.55 -19.37 -19.33
C GLU A 86 19.94 -20.00 -19.41
N LYS A 87 20.38 -20.41 -20.61
CA LYS A 87 21.71 -20.96 -20.84
C LYS A 87 22.81 -19.96 -20.43
N GLN A 88 22.69 -18.70 -20.83
CA GLN A 88 23.67 -17.67 -20.47
C GLN A 88 23.69 -17.41 -18.95
N LEU A 89 22.54 -17.45 -18.29
CA LEU A 89 22.47 -17.28 -16.84
C LEU A 89 23.09 -18.46 -16.09
N GLN A 90 22.90 -19.69 -16.56
CA GLN A 90 23.49 -20.90 -15.97
C GLN A 90 25.02 -20.92 -16.06
N GLU A 91 25.62 -20.21 -17.02
CA GLU A 91 27.08 -20.08 -17.13
C GLU A 91 27.69 -19.19 -16.03
N VAL A 92 26.90 -18.30 -15.43
CA VAL A 92 27.40 -17.28 -14.49
C VAL A 92 26.83 -17.39 -13.07
N SER A 93 25.69 -18.08 -12.87
CA SER A 93 25.03 -18.17 -11.57
C SER A 93 24.31 -19.49 -11.36
N VAL A 94 24.24 -19.92 -10.10
CA VAL A 94 23.49 -21.12 -9.69
C VAL A 94 21.98 -20.81 -9.69
N PRO A 95 21.10 -21.72 -10.15
CA PRO A 95 19.66 -21.49 -10.11
C PRO A 95 19.10 -21.25 -8.70
N LEU A 96 18.18 -20.29 -8.59
CA LEU A 96 17.41 -20.01 -7.37
C LEU A 96 16.24 -20.99 -7.26
N LEU A 97 16.23 -21.77 -6.18
CA LEU A 97 15.12 -22.67 -5.86
C LEU A 97 14.06 -21.93 -5.04
N VAL A 98 12.80 -22.35 -5.13
CA VAL A 98 11.67 -21.72 -4.40
C VAL A 98 11.94 -21.58 -2.89
N ARG A 99 12.53 -22.61 -2.28
CA ARG A 99 12.91 -22.58 -0.85
C ARG A 99 13.90 -21.48 -0.47
N ASP A 100 14.69 -21.02 -1.44
CA ASP A 100 15.74 -20.02 -1.27
C ASP A 100 15.28 -18.59 -1.60
N TYR A 101 14.02 -18.40 -2.05
CA TYR A 101 13.51 -17.07 -2.36
C TYR A 101 13.57 -16.15 -1.13
N PRO A 102 13.94 -14.88 -1.32
CA PRO A 102 13.91 -13.90 -0.23
C PRO A 102 12.45 -13.63 0.16
N ARG A 103 12.16 -13.77 1.46
CA ARG A 103 10.83 -13.47 2.00
C ARG A 103 10.63 -11.96 2.06
N ARG A 104 9.46 -11.50 1.64
CA ARG A 104 8.96 -10.13 1.66
C ARG A 104 7.96 -9.92 2.79
N LEU A 105 8.42 -10.23 4.02
CA LEU A 105 7.61 -10.17 5.23
C LEU A 105 7.03 -8.78 5.49
N ILE A 106 5.77 -8.74 5.91
CA ILE A 106 5.06 -7.52 6.28
C ILE A 106 4.78 -7.50 7.79
N SER A 107 5.21 -6.44 8.47
CA SER A 107 4.96 -6.20 9.89
C SER A 107 3.46 -6.11 10.20
N ILE A 108 3.05 -6.75 11.29
CA ILE A 108 1.67 -6.69 11.81
C ILE A 108 1.55 -5.45 12.68
N ILE A 109 0.65 -4.52 12.31
CA ILE A 109 0.31 -3.39 13.17
C ILE A 109 -0.58 -3.93 14.32
N PRO A 110 -0.25 -3.67 15.60
CA PRO A 110 -1.08 -4.12 16.71
C PRO A 110 -2.46 -3.44 16.72
N GLN A 111 -3.47 -4.18 17.19
CA GLN A 111 -4.81 -3.62 17.39
C GLN A 111 -4.82 -2.70 18.61
N THR A 112 -5.35 -1.50 18.44
CA THR A 112 -5.53 -0.53 19.53
C THR A 112 -6.77 0.33 19.24
N PRO A 113 -7.39 0.94 20.26
CA PRO A 113 -8.57 1.78 20.03
C PRO A 113 -8.32 2.97 19.07
N MET A 114 -7.12 3.56 19.11
CA MET A 114 -6.80 4.79 18.37
C MET A 114 -5.71 4.65 17.30
N GLY A 115 -5.04 3.51 17.22
CA GLY A 115 -3.91 3.29 16.33
C GLY A 115 -2.59 3.90 16.82
N PHE A 116 -1.61 3.88 15.92
CA PHE A 116 -0.28 4.45 16.12
C PHE A 116 -0.09 5.71 15.26
N LEU A 117 0.68 6.67 15.76
CA LEU A 117 0.98 7.92 15.06
C LEU A 117 2.47 8.04 14.76
N LEU A 118 2.79 8.17 13.47
CA LEU A 118 4.09 8.57 12.97
C LEU A 118 4.02 10.00 12.43
N LYS A 119 4.70 10.94 13.09
CA LYS A 119 4.62 12.38 12.76
C LYS A 119 6.00 12.93 12.45
N GLU A 120 6.19 13.33 11.20
CA GLU A 120 7.45 13.83 10.66
C GLU A 120 7.27 15.21 10.00
N ARG A 121 8.36 15.96 9.86
CA ARG A 121 8.37 17.24 9.10
C ARG A 121 8.86 17.00 7.67
N SER A 122 8.36 17.77 6.71
CA SER A 122 8.92 17.78 5.35
C SER A 122 10.37 18.29 5.37
N GLU A 123 11.25 17.61 4.64
CA GLU A 123 12.63 18.04 4.34
C GLU A 123 12.63 19.27 3.44
N ASN A 124 11.60 19.41 2.61
CA ASN A 124 11.45 20.56 1.75
C ASN A 124 11.02 21.80 2.56
N LYS A 125 11.95 22.74 2.72
CA LYS A 125 11.71 23.97 3.47
C LYS A 125 10.66 24.89 2.82
N SER A 126 10.37 24.74 1.52
CA SER A 126 9.32 25.51 0.84
C SER A 126 7.96 24.80 0.84
N GLU A 127 7.89 23.55 1.29
CA GLU A 127 6.64 22.81 1.35
C GLU A 127 5.74 23.41 2.43
N THR A 128 4.57 23.88 2.01
CA THR A 128 3.58 24.48 2.90
C THR A 128 2.46 23.50 3.25
N ASN A 129 2.32 22.41 2.49
CA ASN A 129 1.27 21.44 2.68
C ASN A 129 1.58 20.47 3.80
N THR A 130 0.53 20.06 4.49
CA THR A 130 0.48 18.96 5.45
C THR A 130 -0.21 17.78 4.78
N GLN A 131 0.40 16.60 4.86
CA GLN A 131 -0.21 15.33 4.48
C GLN A 131 -0.65 14.57 5.74
N VAL A 132 -1.87 14.06 5.73
CA VAL A 132 -2.35 13.03 6.65
C VAL A 132 -2.70 11.79 5.83
N GLU A 133 -2.15 10.64 6.22
CA GLU A 133 -2.56 9.33 5.71
C GLU A 133 -2.99 8.46 6.89
N LEU A 134 -4.25 8.02 6.90
CA LEU A 134 -4.75 7.01 7.82
C LEU A 134 -4.76 5.67 7.09
N TYR A 135 -3.94 4.73 7.57
CA TYR A 135 -3.81 3.39 6.99
C TYR A 135 -4.36 2.35 7.96
N TYR A 136 -5.31 1.54 7.48
CA TYR A 136 -5.94 0.45 8.19
C TYR A 136 -5.46 -0.87 7.59
N GLN A 137 -4.66 -1.62 8.35
CA GLN A 137 -4.18 -2.93 7.90
C GLN A 137 -5.27 -3.98 8.14
N ILE A 138 -5.84 -4.53 7.08
CA ILE A 138 -6.92 -5.52 7.19
C ILE A 138 -6.30 -6.88 7.54
N GLY A 139 -5.42 -7.41 6.69
CA GLY A 139 -4.79 -8.71 6.89
C GLY A 139 -4.42 -9.41 5.58
N PRO A 140 -4.16 -10.72 5.61
CA PRO A 140 -3.92 -11.50 4.41
C PRO A 140 -5.06 -11.35 3.39
N LEU A 141 -4.70 -11.20 2.13
CA LEU A 141 -5.64 -11.03 1.03
C LEU A 141 -6.45 -12.31 0.79
N THR A 142 -7.76 -12.16 0.67
CA THR A 142 -8.68 -13.19 0.17
C THR A 142 -9.59 -12.55 -0.88
N LEU A 143 -10.27 -13.36 -1.71
CA LEU A 143 -11.25 -12.85 -2.67
C LEU A 143 -12.35 -12.05 -1.96
N ARG A 144 -12.90 -12.58 -0.86
CA ARG A 144 -13.94 -11.95 -0.04
C ARG A 144 -13.49 -10.59 0.48
N THR A 145 -12.33 -10.54 1.14
CA THR A 145 -11.84 -9.29 1.76
C THR A 145 -11.44 -8.25 0.72
N LEU A 146 -10.89 -8.66 -0.42
CA LEU A 146 -10.59 -7.75 -1.53
C LEU A 146 -11.87 -7.20 -2.15
N ALA A 147 -12.88 -8.04 -2.42
CA ALA A 147 -14.16 -7.61 -2.98
C ALA A 147 -14.86 -6.57 -2.08
N TYR A 148 -14.87 -6.79 -0.76
CA TYR A 148 -15.40 -5.82 0.19
C TYR A 148 -14.56 -4.54 0.30
N ALA A 149 -13.23 -4.63 0.24
CA ALA A 149 -12.39 -3.44 0.28
C ALA A 149 -12.56 -2.58 -0.98
N ASP A 150 -12.70 -3.20 -2.15
CA ASP A 150 -12.96 -2.51 -3.41
C ASP A 150 -14.36 -1.89 -3.43
N LEU A 151 -15.37 -2.61 -2.91
CA LEU A 151 -16.72 -2.06 -2.74
C LEU A 151 -16.71 -0.86 -1.77
N LEU A 152 -16.02 -0.98 -0.63
CA LEU A 152 -15.86 0.12 0.34
C LEU A 152 -15.21 1.34 -0.31
N HIS A 153 -14.19 1.15 -1.14
CA HIS A 153 -13.56 2.25 -1.88
C HIS A 153 -14.56 2.97 -2.79
N GLN A 154 -15.39 2.22 -3.53
CA GLN A 154 -16.41 2.82 -4.40
C GLN A 154 -17.50 3.53 -3.62
N LEU A 155 -17.98 2.93 -2.51
CA LEU A 155 -19.04 3.52 -1.67
C LEU A 155 -18.56 4.79 -0.95
N MET A 156 -17.31 4.79 -0.47
CA MET A 156 -16.75 5.90 0.32
C MET A 156 -16.25 7.06 -0.54
N GLY A 157 -15.83 6.81 -1.79
CA GLY A 157 -15.13 7.79 -2.61
C GLY A 157 -15.84 9.14 -2.73
N GLU A 158 -17.11 9.13 -3.13
CA GLU A 158 -17.90 10.36 -3.31
C GLU A 158 -18.28 11.01 -1.96
N PRO A 159 -18.82 10.29 -0.95
CA PRO A 159 -19.16 10.91 0.33
C PRO A 159 -17.95 11.49 1.08
N LEU A 160 -16.78 10.85 0.97
CA LEU A 160 -15.53 11.34 1.56
C LEU A 160 -15.08 12.63 0.89
N PHE A 161 -15.14 12.67 -0.45
CA PHE A 161 -14.79 13.87 -1.20
C PHE A 161 -15.79 14.99 -0.89
N ASP A 162 -17.09 14.77 -1.01
CA ASP A 162 -18.09 15.80 -0.73
C ASP A 162 -17.98 16.35 0.70
N THR A 163 -17.86 15.47 1.70
CA THR A 163 -17.78 15.91 3.11
C THR A 163 -16.51 16.67 3.41
N LEU A 164 -15.34 16.11 3.08
CA LEU A 164 -14.07 16.70 3.50
C LEU A 164 -13.60 17.80 2.54
N ARG A 165 -13.88 17.69 1.23
CA ARG A 165 -13.45 18.66 0.21
C ARG A 165 -14.47 19.76 0.01
N THR A 166 -15.72 19.41 -0.22
CA THR A 166 -16.75 20.39 -0.65
C THR A 166 -17.35 21.11 0.55
N LYS A 167 -17.73 20.39 1.61
CA LYS A 167 -18.42 20.97 2.78
C LYS A 167 -17.46 21.55 3.81
N GLN A 168 -16.38 20.83 4.12
CA GLN A 168 -15.42 21.25 5.16
C GLN A 168 -14.17 21.95 4.60
N GLU A 169 -13.97 21.93 3.28
CA GLU A 169 -12.83 22.56 2.59
C GLU A 169 -11.44 22.17 3.18
N LEU A 170 -11.31 20.97 3.74
CA LEU A 170 -10.17 20.55 4.55
C LEU A 170 -8.86 20.46 3.79
N GLY A 171 -8.91 20.12 2.52
CA GLY A 171 -7.74 19.85 1.70
C GLY A 171 -8.07 19.96 0.24
N TYR A 172 -7.07 20.00 -0.62
CA TYR A 172 -7.30 20.04 -2.07
C TYR A 172 -7.21 18.67 -2.73
N ASP A 173 -6.56 17.71 -2.07
CA ASP A 173 -6.47 16.32 -2.48
C ASP A 173 -6.97 15.45 -1.33
N ILE A 174 -8.09 14.80 -1.56
CA ILE A 174 -8.76 13.90 -0.62
C ILE A 174 -9.11 12.64 -1.40
N SER A 175 -8.63 11.50 -0.92
CA SER A 175 -8.90 10.21 -1.58
C SER A 175 -8.87 9.07 -0.58
N CYS A 176 -9.56 7.99 -0.91
CA CYS A 176 -9.40 6.69 -0.28
C CYS A 176 -8.85 5.67 -1.30
N THR A 177 -8.27 4.58 -0.83
CA THR A 177 -7.63 3.58 -1.72
C THR A 177 -7.49 2.23 -1.03
N VAL A 178 -7.70 1.17 -1.81
CA VAL A 178 -7.32 -0.20 -1.44
C VAL A 178 -5.85 -0.41 -1.77
N ARG A 179 -5.12 -1.07 -0.87
CA ARG A 179 -3.70 -1.35 -1.04
C ARG A 179 -3.39 -2.80 -0.74
N VAL A 180 -2.59 -3.41 -1.62
CA VAL A 180 -2.03 -4.74 -1.41
C VAL A 180 -0.52 -4.60 -1.36
N THR A 181 0.08 -4.91 -0.20
CA THR A 181 1.54 -4.89 0.00
C THR A 181 2.00 -6.31 0.31
N ASN A 182 2.68 -6.96 -0.63
CA ASN A 182 3.16 -8.35 -0.53
C ASN A 182 2.10 -9.32 0.05
N GLY A 183 0.90 -9.34 -0.53
CA GLY A 183 -0.20 -10.22 -0.11
C GLY A 183 -1.02 -9.74 1.09
N ILE A 184 -0.64 -8.63 1.72
CA ILE A 184 -1.39 -8.04 2.84
C ILE A 184 -2.25 -6.89 2.34
N LEU A 185 -3.56 -7.00 2.57
CA LEU A 185 -4.58 -6.03 2.25
C LEU A 185 -4.63 -4.92 3.31
N GLY A 186 -4.82 -3.69 2.86
CA GLY A 186 -5.13 -2.55 3.70
C GLY A 186 -5.95 -1.50 2.98
N PHE A 187 -6.52 -0.60 3.75
CA PHE A 187 -7.33 0.52 3.26
C PHE A 187 -6.70 1.83 3.73
N GLY A 188 -6.65 2.83 2.87
CA GLY A 188 -6.02 4.11 3.17
C GLY A 188 -6.94 5.28 2.89
N VAL A 189 -6.93 6.29 3.75
CA VAL A 189 -7.49 7.62 3.49
C VAL A 189 -6.38 8.66 3.56
N MET A 190 -6.33 9.52 2.55
CA MET A 190 -5.29 10.53 2.37
C MET A 190 -5.94 11.90 2.26
N VAL A 191 -5.42 12.87 3.02
CA VAL A 191 -5.83 14.26 2.95
C VAL A 191 -4.58 15.14 2.89
N GLN A 192 -4.50 15.97 1.86
CA GLN A 192 -3.46 16.99 1.72
C GLN A 192 -4.05 18.39 1.86
N SER A 193 -3.55 19.15 2.83
CA SER A 193 -4.04 20.49 3.17
C SER A 193 -2.93 21.52 3.27
N SER A 194 -3.19 22.75 2.84
CA SER A 194 -2.33 23.91 3.08
C SER A 194 -2.82 24.82 4.20
N LEU A 195 -4.00 24.54 4.76
CA LEU A 195 -4.77 25.42 5.66
C LEU A 195 -4.90 24.86 7.07
N PHE A 196 -4.98 23.53 7.20
CA PHE A 196 -5.27 22.87 8.46
C PHE A 196 -4.08 22.06 8.98
N GLY A 197 -3.98 21.98 10.31
CA GLY A 197 -3.00 21.14 10.98
C GLY A 197 -3.40 19.66 10.95
N ALA A 198 -2.41 18.76 10.94
CA ALA A 198 -2.64 17.32 10.84
C ALA A 198 -3.56 16.73 11.92
N GLU A 199 -3.54 17.29 13.14
CA GLU A 199 -4.38 16.81 14.26
C GLU A 199 -5.87 17.11 14.01
N TYR A 200 -6.17 18.29 13.46
CA TYR A 200 -7.54 18.65 13.08
C TYR A 200 -8.03 17.77 11.92
N ILE A 201 -7.21 17.65 10.86
CA ILE A 201 -7.51 16.81 9.70
C ILE A 201 -7.79 15.36 10.12
N SER A 202 -6.91 14.76 10.95
CA SER A 202 -7.09 13.39 11.42
C SER A 202 -8.40 13.22 12.18
N THR A 203 -8.83 14.21 12.95
CA THR A 203 -10.08 14.12 13.70
C THR A 203 -11.30 14.25 12.79
N CYS A 204 -11.26 15.14 11.80
CA CYS A 204 -12.34 15.23 10.82
C CYS A 204 -12.50 13.94 10.03
N VAL A 205 -11.38 13.27 9.67
CA VAL A 205 -11.44 11.96 9.01
C VAL A 205 -11.98 10.90 9.97
N ASP A 206 -11.54 10.87 11.22
CA ASP A 206 -12.05 9.92 12.21
C ASP A 206 -13.55 10.11 12.47
N GLN A 207 -14.04 11.35 12.53
CA GLN A 207 -15.47 11.65 12.65
C GLN A 207 -16.24 11.21 11.40
N PHE A 208 -15.71 11.49 10.20
CA PHE A 208 -16.30 11.01 8.96
C PHE A 208 -16.44 9.48 8.97
N MET A 209 -15.47 8.73 9.49
CA MET A 209 -15.57 7.27 9.56
C MET A 209 -16.71 6.80 10.45
N VAL A 210 -16.97 7.49 11.57
CA VAL A 210 -18.11 7.19 12.45
C VAL A 210 -19.42 7.48 11.71
N ASP A 211 -19.54 8.65 11.09
CA ASP A 211 -20.75 9.04 10.37
C ASP A 211 -21.02 8.13 9.14
N PHE A 212 -19.95 7.65 8.51
CA PHE A 212 -20.04 6.77 7.35
C PHE A 212 -20.56 5.37 7.69
N GLU A 213 -20.39 4.89 8.92
CA GLU A 213 -21.00 3.64 9.37
C GLU A 213 -22.53 3.70 9.24
N GLU A 214 -23.13 4.76 9.77
CA GLU A 214 -24.57 5.00 9.68
C GLU A 214 -25.00 5.13 8.22
N ALA A 215 -24.20 5.84 7.40
CA ALA A 215 -24.47 5.99 5.97
C ALA A 215 -24.51 4.63 5.23
N ILE A 216 -23.67 3.66 5.59
CA ILE A 216 -23.74 2.30 5.05
C ILE A 216 -25.04 1.61 5.50
N GLU A 217 -25.44 1.73 6.77
CA GLU A 217 -26.60 1.03 7.30
C GLU A 217 -27.93 1.56 6.76
N VAL A 218 -28.06 2.87 6.56
CA VAL A 218 -29.31 3.50 6.09
C VAL A 218 -29.42 3.59 4.57
N MET A 219 -28.36 3.22 3.84
CA MET A 219 -28.35 3.19 2.37
C MET A 219 -29.47 2.28 1.85
N ALA A 220 -30.20 2.75 0.83
CA ALA A 220 -31.19 1.91 0.17
C ALA A 220 -30.51 0.71 -0.49
N ASN A 221 -31.09 -0.48 -0.34
CA ASN A 221 -30.51 -1.70 -0.86
C ASN A 221 -30.33 -1.65 -2.38
N GLU A 222 -31.21 -0.96 -3.11
CA GLU A 222 -31.09 -0.74 -4.55
C GLU A 222 -29.78 -0.02 -4.89
N HIS A 223 -29.44 1.05 -4.17
CA HIS A 223 -28.17 1.76 -4.37
C HIS A 223 -26.97 0.86 -4.07
N PHE A 224 -27.01 0.06 -3.01
CA PHE A 224 -25.95 -0.88 -2.70
C PHE A 224 -25.74 -1.91 -3.84
N GLN A 225 -26.83 -2.43 -4.41
CA GLN A 225 -26.78 -3.34 -5.55
C GLN A 225 -26.27 -2.67 -6.82
N ASP A 226 -26.63 -1.41 -7.07
CA ASP A 226 -26.08 -0.62 -8.19
C ASP A 226 -24.56 -0.49 -8.10
N HIS A 227 -24.03 -0.26 -6.89
CA HIS A 227 -22.58 -0.21 -6.65
C HIS A 227 -21.89 -1.56 -6.92
N ILE A 228 -22.49 -2.67 -6.48
CA ILE A 228 -22.00 -4.02 -6.78
C ILE A 228 -21.98 -4.26 -8.29
N GLN A 229 -23.08 -3.96 -8.98
CA GLN A 229 -23.19 -4.17 -10.42
C GLN A 229 -22.17 -3.34 -11.19
N ALA A 230 -21.94 -2.08 -10.79
CA ALA A 230 -20.91 -1.23 -11.37
C ALA A 230 -19.50 -1.80 -11.18
N GLN A 231 -19.17 -2.33 -9.99
CA GLN A 231 -17.90 -3.01 -9.76
C GLN A 231 -17.76 -4.27 -10.63
N ILE A 232 -18.79 -5.11 -10.72
CA ILE A 232 -18.78 -6.31 -11.56
C ILE A 232 -18.50 -5.97 -13.02
N LEU A 233 -19.19 -4.97 -13.56
CA LEU A 233 -18.98 -4.51 -14.94
C LEU A 233 -17.55 -4.01 -15.17
N LEU A 234 -17.00 -3.23 -14.23
CA LEU A 234 -15.63 -2.75 -14.30
C LEU A 234 -14.61 -3.92 -14.28
N ARG A 235 -14.85 -4.97 -13.50
CA ARG A 235 -13.96 -6.15 -13.44
C ARG A 235 -14.01 -7.01 -14.69
N LEU A 236 -15.18 -7.10 -15.31
CA LEU A 236 -15.39 -7.91 -16.51
C LEU A 236 -15.10 -7.15 -17.81
N GLU A 237 -14.70 -5.88 -17.72
CA GLU A 237 -14.27 -5.12 -18.87
C GLU A 237 -13.06 -5.79 -19.55
N PRO A 238 -13.13 -6.08 -20.86
CA PRO A 238 -12.00 -6.70 -21.57
C PRO A 238 -10.86 -5.70 -21.70
N ASP A 239 -9.63 -6.19 -21.65
CA ASP A 239 -8.45 -5.36 -21.85
C ASP A 239 -8.55 -4.63 -23.22
N HIS A 240 -8.29 -3.34 -23.24
CA HIS A 240 -8.44 -2.52 -24.44
C HIS A 240 -7.34 -2.79 -25.47
N ASN A 241 -6.19 -3.30 -25.02
CA ASN A 241 -5.04 -3.54 -25.87
C ASN A 241 -4.12 -4.63 -25.28
N LEU A 242 -3.18 -5.09 -26.11
CA LEU A 242 -2.22 -6.13 -25.74
C LEU A 242 -1.39 -5.77 -24.51
N LEU A 243 -0.99 -4.49 -24.36
CA LEU A 243 -0.12 -4.06 -23.25
C LEU A 243 -0.85 -4.16 -21.91
N GLU A 244 -2.11 -3.77 -21.86
CA GLU A 244 -2.95 -3.88 -20.67
C GLU A 244 -3.10 -5.35 -20.22
N ALA A 245 -3.47 -6.25 -21.15
CA ALA A 245 -3.52 -7.68 -20.89
C ALA A 245 -2.16 -8.23 -20.42
N THR A 246 -1.07 -7.78 -21.05
CA THR A 246 0.31 -8.15 -20.68
C THR A 246 0.64 -7.72 -19.25
N GLN A 247 0.31 -6.49 -18.87
CA GLN A 247 0.57 -5.97 -17.53
C GLN A 247 -0.25 -6.70 -16.48
N ARG A 248 -1.51 -7.02 -16.78
CA ARG A 248 -2.38 -7.81 -15.90
C ARG A 248 -1.79 -9.20 -15.62
N TYR A 249 -1.39 -9.93 -16.66
CA TYR A 249 -0.74 -11.24 -16.48
C TYR A 249 0.63 -11.13 -15.79
N TRP A 250 1.43 -10.13 -16.14
CA TRP A 250 2.74 -9.92 -15.52
C TRP A 250 2.63 -9.60 -14.04
N TYR A 251 1.58 -8.88 -13.61
CA TYR A 251 1.33 -8.64 -12.20
C TYR A 251 1.10 -9.94 -11.42
N GLU A 252 0.30 -10.87 -11.95
CA GLU A 252 0.09 -12.19 -11.32
C GLU A 252 1.38 -13.01 -11.20
N ILE A 253 2.25 -12.94 -12.22
CA ILE A 253 3.54 -13.64 -12.23
C ILE A 253 4.51 -13.01 -11.23
N SER A 254 4.69 -11.68 -11.30
CA SER A 254 5.67 -10.94 -10.49
C SER A 254 5.28 -10.82 -9.02
N SER A 255 3.99 -10.98 -8.70
CA SER A 255 3.48 -11.09 -7.32
C SER A 255 3.45 -12.52 -6.79
N HIS A 256 3.76 -13.53 -7.63
CA HIS A 256 3.67 -14.96 -7.32
C HIS A 256 2.27 -15.47 -6.97
N ARG A 257 1.22 -14.72 -7.34
CA ARG A 257 -0.18 -15.09 -7.10
C ARG A 257 -0.74 -16.03 -8.16
N PHE A 258 -0.29 -15.88 -9.41
CA PHE A 258 -0.70 -16.71 -10.56
C PHE A 258 -2.23 -16.83 -10.77
N ALA A 259 -3.02 -15.86 -10.31
CA ALA A 259 -4.48 -15.88 -10.43
C ALA A 259 -4.92 -15.12 -11.69
N PHE A 260 -4.71 -15.72 -12.86
CA PHE A 260 -4.94 -15.04 -14.16
C PHE A 260 -6.41 -14.71 -14.46
N ASP A 261 -7.34 -15.40 -13.80
CA ASP A 261 -8.79 -15.21 -13.85
C ASP A 261 -9.34 -14.46 -12.61
N MET A 262 -8.46 -13.81 -11.83
CA MET A 262 -8.81 -13.07 -10.60
C MET A 262 -10.01 -12.14 -10.77
N ASN A 263 -10.09 -11.40 -11.88
CA ASN A 263 -11.22 -10.48 -12.12
C ASN A 263 -12.56 -11.22 -12.26
N ALA A 264 -12.58 -12.38 -12.92
CA ALA A 264 -13.79 -13.19 -13.05
C ALA A 264 -14.18 -13.82 -11.71
N GLN A 265 -13.20 -14.27 -10.93
CA GLN A 265 -13.44 -14.79 -9.58
C GLN A 265 -13.97 -13.70 -8.64
N LEU A 266 -13.39 -12.49 -8.68
CA LEU A 266 -13.86 -11.33 -7.91
C LEU A 266 -15.26 -10.91 -8.32
N ALA A 267 -15.57 -10.85 -9.62
CA ALA A 267 -16.91 -10.53 -10.10
C ALA A 267 -17.96 -11.51 -9.56
N LYS A 268 -17.66 -12.81 -9.58
CA LYS A 268 -18.53 -13.85 -9.00
C LYS A 268 -18.66 -13.71 -7.48
N GLU A 269 -17.57 -13.42 -6.78
CA GLU A 269 -17.61 -13.18 -5.34
C GLU A 269 -18.48 -11.97 -5.00
N MET A 270 -18.41 -10.90 -5.81
CA MET A 270 -19.16 -9.66 -5.64
C MET A 270 -20.68 -9.86 -5.68
N GLU A 271 -21.18 -10.81 -6.45
CA GLU A 271 -22.62 -11.16 -6.52
C GLU A 271 -23.19 -11.63 -5.18
N THR A 272 -22.32 -12.07 -4.26
CA THR A 272 -22.72 -12.65 -2.97
C THR A 272 -22.50 -11.70 -1.80
N LEU A 273 -22.11 -10.45 -2.06
CA LEU A 273 -21.88 -9.47 -1.01
C LEU A 273 -23.20 -8.94 -0.47
N THR A 274 -23.23 -8.71 0.84
CA THR A 274 -24.38 -8.15 1.55
C THR A 274 -24.01 -6.83 2.24
N GLN A 275 -24.98 -5.92 2.32
CA GLN A 275 -24.85 -4.64 3.02
C GLN A 275 -24.57 -4.83 4.53
N SER A 276 -25.20 -5.83 5.15
CA SER A 276 -24.97 -6.15 6.56
C SER A 276 -23.53 -6.58 6.85
N GLU A 277 -22.95 -7.42 5.99
CA GLU A 277 -21.56 -7.84 6.14
C GLU A 277 -20.59 -6.69 5.79
N MET A 278 -20.93 -5.80 4.85
CA MET A 278 -20.16 -4.57 4.63
C MET A 278 -20.13 -3.70 5.89
N ALA A 279 -21.28 -3.45 6.53
CA ALA A 279 -21.34 -2.68 7.78
C ALA A 279 -20.55 -3.36 8.91
N GLN A 280 -20.65 -4.69 9.04
CA GLN A 280 -19.86 -5.47 10.00
C GLN A 280 -18.35 -5.34 9.75
N LEU A 281 -17.90 -5.58 8.52
CA LEU A 281 -16.48 -5.50 8.18
C LEU A 281 -15.95 -4.08 8.32
N PHE A 282 -16.76 -3.06 8.00
CA PHE A 282 -16.40 -1.67 8.22
C PHE A 282 -16.12 -1.39 9.71
N ARG A 283 -17.01 -1.83 10.60
CA ARG A 283 -16.79 -1.75 12.06
C ARG A 283 -15.49 -2.44 12.47
N GLU A 284 -15.27 -3.68 12.03
CA GLU A 284 -14.11 -4.48 12.41
C GLU A 284 -12.79 -3.90 11.88
N TRP A 285 -12.78 -3.39 10.65
CA TRP A 285 -11.55 -2.89 10.00
C TRP A 285 -11.19 -1.47 10.42
N ILE A 286 -12.19 -0.63 10.66
CA ILE A 286 -12.01 0.83 10.77
C ILE A 286 -12.28 1.36 12.18
N LEU A 287 -13.32 0.86 12.86
CA LEU A 287 -13.83 1.48 14.10
C LEU A 287 -13.44 0.73 15.38
N GLN A 288 -13.46 -0.61 15.37
CA GLN A 288 -13.29 -1.43 16.56
C GLN A 288 -11.85 -1.96 16.68
N ASN A 289 -11.04 -1.27 17.49
CA ASN A 289 -9.63 -1.60 17.72
C ASN A 289 -8.85 -1.87 16.42
N PRO A 290 -8.88 -0.93 15.45
CA PRO A 290 -8.28 -1.16 14.16
C PRO A 290 -6.76 -1.33 14.26
N LYS A 291 -6.18 -2.08 13.32
CA LYS A 291 -4.73 -2.10 13.08
C LYS A 291 -4.34 -0.83 12.30
N LYS A 292 -4.45 0.32 12.96
CA LYS A 292 -4.37 1.66 12.36
C LYS A 292 -2.98 2.28 12.53
N LEU A 293 -2.47 2.85 11.43
CA LEU A 293 -1.31 3.73 11.41
C LEU A 293 -1.70 5.08 10.79
N SER A 294 -1.56 6.15 11.57
CA SER A 294 -1.65 7.52 11.10
C SER A 294 -0.25 8.05 10.77
N VAL A 295 -0.03 8.46 9.52
CA VAL A 295 1.23 9.08 9.06
C VAL A 295 0.98 10.56 8.78
N HIS A 296 1.60 11.43 9.54
CA HIS A 296 1.50 12.88 9.40
C HIS A 296 2.82 13.44 8.89
N VAL A 297 2.83 14.06 7.72
CA VAL A 297 3.99 14.79 7.18
C VAL A 297 3.67 16.28 7.16
N ILE A 298 4.35 17.03 8.03
CA ILE A 298 4.03 18.44 8.30
C ILE A 298 4.93 19.36 7.46
N GLY A 299 4.33 20.18 6.60
CA GLY A 299 5.01 21.28 5.91
C GLY A 299 5.39 22.42 6.87
N ARG A 300 6.01 23.48 6.37
CA ARG A 300 6.41 24.66 7.17
C ARG A 300 5.26 25.63 7.49
N GLY A 301 4.03 25.27 7.16
CA GLY A 301 2.84 26.08 7.40
C GLY A 301 2.77 27.30 6.50
N SER A 302 1.64 27.50 5.84
CA SER A 302 1.46 28.62 4.91
C SER A 302 1.10 29.91 5.67
N THR A 303 1.26 31.07 5.01
CA THR A 303 0.63 32.32 5.49
C THR A 303 -0.89 32.18 5.60
N ALA A 304 -1.49 31.38 4.71
CA ALA A 304 -2.90 31.05 4.74
C ALA A 304 -3.27 30.17 5.96
N GLU A 305 -2.43 29.23 6.39
CA GLU A 305 -2.62 28.46 7.64
C GLU A 305 -2.58 29.39 8.86
N LYS A 306 -1.63 30.34 8.87
CA LYS A 306 -1.54 31.33 9.95
C LYS A 306 -2.75 32.27 9.97
N ALA A 307 -3.27 32.67 8.81
CA ALA A 307 -4.47 33.49 8.67
C ALA A 307 -5.74 32.70 9.04
N ALA A 308 -5.92 31.48 8.55
CA ALA A 308 -7.01 30.58 8.92
C ALA A 308 -7.02 30.29 10.43
N ARG A 309 -5.85 30.01 11.02
CA ARG A 309 -5.70 29.92 12.49
C ARG A 309 -6.10 31.21 13.20
N GLN A 310 -5.91 32.39 12.61
CA GLN A 310 -6.29 33.67 13.21
C GLN A 310 -7.79 33.97 13.08
N GLU A 311 -8.42 33.66 11.96
CA GLU A 311 -9.87 33.79 11.75
C GLU A 311 -10.65 32.78 12.61
N HIS A 312 -10.13 31.57 12.74
CA HIS A 312 -10.75 30.52 13.55
C HIS A 312 -10.40 30.61 15.05
N LYS A 313 -9.64 31.61 15.53
CA LYS A 313 -9.17 31.69 16.94
C LYS A 313 -10.28 31.63 18.00
N GLY A 314 -11.51 32.02 17.65
CA GLY A 314 -12.68 31.93 18.53
C GLY A 314 -13.28 30.51 18.62
N ALA A 315 -13.34 29.79 17.49
CA ALA A 315 -13.86 28.42 17.40
C ALA A 315 -12.79 27.36 17.76
N THR A 316 -11.57 27.51 17.25
CA THR A 316 -10.47 26.55 17.45
C THR A 316 -10.06 26.39 18.89
N LYS A 317 -10.23 27.36 19.79
CA LYS A 317 -9.74 27.20 21.17
C LYS A 317 -10.59 26.21 21.98
N ASN A 318 -11.90 26.18 21.74
CA ASN A 318 -12.83 25.21 22.32
C ASN A 318 -12.73 23.86 21.59
N GLU A 319 -12.72 23.86 20.25
CA GLU A 319 -12.53 22.64 19.46
C GLU A 319 -11.17 21.97 19.76
N LEU A 320 -10.07 22.73 19.91
CA LEU A 320 -8.77 22.21 20.33
C LEU A 320 -8.76 21.69 21.77
N ALA A 321 -9.63 22.21 22.64
CA ALA A 321 -9.78 21.72 24.01
C ALA A 321 -10.55 20.39 24.02
N GLU A 322 -11.60 20.27 23.21
CA GLU A 322 -12.35 19.03 22.99
C GLU A 322 -11.45 17.97 22.31
N LEU A 323 -10.67 18.34 21.29
CA LEU A 323 -9.64 17.50 20.67
C LEU A 323 -8.57 17.01 21.66
N ARG A 324 -8.28 17.78 22.72
CA ARG A 324 -7.34 17.35 23.77
C ARG A 324 -7.95 16.34 24.74
N ALA A 325 -9.27 16.32 24.87
CA ALA A 325 -9.99 15.37 25.70
C ALA A 325 -10.21 14.01 25.01
N LEU A 326 -10.12 13.97 23.67
CA LEU A 326 -10.26 12.73 22.90
C LEU A 326 -9.09 11.76 23.14
N PRO A 327 -9.35 10.44 23.11
CA PRO A 327 -8.30 9.43 23.14
C PRO A 327 -7.28 9.66 22.02
N ARG A 328 -6.00 9.40 22.28
CA ARG A 328 -4.91 9.69 21.33
C ARG A 328 -4.23 8.43 20.82
N PRO A 329 -3.77 8.43 19.56
CA PRO A 329 -2.93 7.35 19.05
C PRO A 329 -1.60 7.29 19.80
N ILE A 330 -1.02 6.09 19.86
CA ILE A 330 0.30 5.86 20.46
C ILE A 330 1.35 6.44 19.52
N ARG A 331 2.12 7.43 19.97
CA ARG A 331 3.14 8.05 19.13
C ARG A 331 4.36 7.14 18.97
N ILE A 332 4.73 6.88 17.73
CA ILE A 332 5.99 6.22 17.36
C ILE A 332 7.10 7.28 17.40
N CYS A 333 8.03 7.15 18.34
CA CYS A 333 9.18 8.06 18.48
C CYS A 333 10.41 7.58 17.70
N ASP A 334 10.59 6.27 17.59
CA ASP A 334 11.63 5.64 16.78
C ASP A 334 10.99 4.55 15.91
N LEU A 335 10.94 4.82 14.61
CA LEU A 335 10.35 3.92 13.63
C LEU A 335 11.05 2.56 13.58
N ARG A 336 12.38 2.55 13.72
CA ARG A 336 13.20 1.34 13.58
C ARG A 336 13.05 0.46 14.80
N LEU A 337 13.11 1.06 15.99
CA LEU A 337 12.89 0.33 17.24
C LEU A 337 11.49 -0.27 17.26
N PHE A 338 10.46 0.53 17.00
CA PHE A 338 9.08 0.05 16.97
C PHE A 338 8.89 -1.09 15.96
N LYS A 339 9.39 -0.94 14.72
CA LYS A 339 9.36 -2.01 13.70
C LYS A 339 10.06 -3.30 14.14
N SER A 340 11.16 -3.19 14.89
CA SER A 340 11.91 -4.36 15.34
C SER A 340 11.10 -5.23 16.31
N GLU A 341 10.21 -4.62 17.08
CA GLU A 341 9.32 -5.26 18.06
C GLU A 341 8.08 -5.91 17.42
N LEU A 342 7.74 -5.54 16.18
CA LEU A 342 6.58 -6.10 15.49
C LEU A 342 6.83 -7.50 14.96
N SER A 343 5.85 -8.38 15.15
CA SER A 343 5.73 -9.64 14.41
C SER A 343 5.41 -9.38 12.93
N SER A 344 5.45 -10.41 12.11
CA SER A 344 5.17 -10.31 10.66
C SER A 344 4.19 -11.37 10.22
N TYR A 345 3.42 -11.06 9.17
CA TYR A 345 2.61 -12.06 8.48
C TYR A 345 3.52 -13.08 7.79
N PRO A 346 3.06 -14.33 7.61
CA PRO A 346 3.75 -15.30 6.78
C PRO A 346 3.86 -14.80 5.33
N ASP A 347 4.90 -15.21 4.62
CA ASP A 347 5.04 -14.90 3.21
C ASP A 347 4.21 -15.88 2.38
N PRO A 348 3.47 -15.44 1.34
CA PRO A 348 2.76 -16.35 0.45
C PRO A 348 3.63 -17.46 -0.15
N ILE A 349 4.94 -17.23 -0.32
CA ILE A 349 5.85 -18.26 -0.84
C ILE A 349 6.04 -19.45 0.11
N ASP A 350 5.75 -19.28 1.40
CA ASP A 350 5.84 -20.36 2.36
C ASP A 350 4.73 -21.41 2.13
N GLU A 351 3.56 -21.01 1.61
CA GLU A 351 2.49 -21.93 1.18
C GLU A 351 2.85 -22.69 -0.11
N ILE A 352 3.59 -22.05 -1.03
CA ILE A 352 4.05 -22.74 -2.25
C ILE A 352 5.06 -23.85 -1.89
N ASN A 353 5.94 -23.59 -0.93
CA ASN A 353 6.93 -24.57 -0.50
C ASN A 353 6.31 -25.82 0.16
N THR A 354 5.20 -25.68 0.89
CA THR A 354 4.51 -26.84 1.49
C THR A 354 3.82 -27.69 0.42
N VAL A 355 3.15 -27.06 -0.55
CA VAL A 355 2.49 -27.78 -1.65
C VAL A 355 3.50 -28.52 -2.54
N VAL A 356 4.65 -27.91 -2.84
CA VAL A 356 5.71 -28.55 -3.65
C VAL A 356 6.36 -29.72 -2.90
N ALA A 357 6.51 -29.64 -1.58
CA ALA A 357 7.01 -30.75 -0.77
C ALA A 357 6.03 -31.94 -0.78
N ASP A 358 4.74 -31.68 -0.63
CA ASP A 358 3.69 -32.72 -0.69
C ASP A 358 3.58 -33.38 -2.08
N ASP A 359 3.80 -32.60 -3.15
CA ASP A 359 3.75 -33.13 -4.53
C ASP A 359 5.02 -33.92 -4.90
N GLN A 360 6.17 -33.63 -4.26
CA GLN A 360 7.36 -34.47 -4.36
C GLN A 360 7.20 -35.81 -3.64
N ASP A 361 6.54 -35.86 -2.47
CA ASP A 361 6.24 -37.11 -1.76
C ASP A 361 5.20 -37.98 -2.50
N LYS A 362 4.26 -37.35 -3.22
CA LYS A 362 3.30 -38.08 -4.10
C LYS A 362 3.95 -38.65 -5.36
N ARG A 363 5.01 -38.03 -5.88
CA ARG A 363 5.80 -38.57 -7.01
C ARG A 363 6.76 -39.69 -6.63
N LEU A 364 7.03 -39.87 -5.34
CA LEU A 364 7.86 -40.98 -4.81
C LEU A 364 7.02 -42.19 -4.35
N SER A 365 5.69 -42.11 -4.43
CA SER A 365 4.74 -43.15 -4.02
C SER A 365 3.90 -43.74 -5.18
N LEU A 366 4.33 -43.51 -6.43
CA LEU A 366 3.90 -44.18 -7.66
C LEU A 366 5.13 -44.68 -8.41
#